data_AF-A0A817N2Y0-F1
#
_entry.id   AF-A0A817N2Y0-F1
#
_cell.length_a   1.000
_cell.length_b   1.000
_cell.length_c   1.000
_cell.angle_alpha   90.00
_cell.angle_beta   90.00
_cell.angle_gamma   90.00
#
_symmetry.space_group_name_H-M   'P 1'
#
loop_
_entity.id
_entity.type
_entity.pdbx_description
1 polymer ?
#
loop_
_entity_poly.entity_id
_entity_poly.type
_entity_poly.pdbx_seq_one_letter_code
_entity_poly.pdbx_strand_id
1 'polypeptide(L)'
;MAISKVPIIENCCLCASASTEYTVALIYPNTKNMSVINDDEFIELVLKEVQDACRKGGIERFETPQHIKIITELWTRKTGLVTDALKLKRKAIEQKYKDDIENLYEDSKPKQTSEKKKKSKPNTTDEKTSSNNEKISNENRTDVSKAIISNDNNNKKDL
;
A
#
# COMPACT_ATOMS: atom_id res chain seq x y z
N MET A 1 -13.56 16.76 -3.29
CA MET A 1 -12.13 17.12 -3.46
C MET A 1 -11.75 17.03 -4.94
N ALA A 2 -10.54 17.43 -5.32
CA ALA A 2 -10.00 17.16 -6.65
C ALA A 2 -9.76 15.66 -6.85
N ILE A 3 -8.99 15.05 -5.93
CA ILE A 3 -8.63 13.63 -5.93
C ILE A 3 -9.87 12.71 -5.92
N SER A 4 -10.94 13.09 -5.22
CA SER A 4 -12.20 12.33 -5.18
C SER A 4 -13.03 12.37 -6.48
N LYS A 5 -12.44 12.79 -7.60
CA LYS A 5 -13.00 12.66 -8.96
C LYS A 5 -12.25 11.59 -9.79
N VAL A 6 -11.14 11.06 -9.28
CA VAL A 6 -10.29 10.08 -9.97
C VAL A 6 -10.94 8.69 -9.86
N PRO A 7 -11.38 8.06 -10.97
CA PRO A 7 -12.25 6.86 -10.93
C PRO A 7 -11.55 5.58 -10.44
N ILE A 8 -10.21 5.57 -10.45
CA ILE A 8 -9.37 4.48 -9.96
C ILE A 8 -9.22 4.49 -8.42
N ILE A 9 -9.60 5.59 -7.75
CA ILE A 9 -9.52 5.77 -6.30
C ILE A 9 -10.90 5.61 -5.65
N GLU A 10 -10.97 4.88 -4.54
CA GLU A 10 -12.18 4.78 -3.72
C GLU A 10 -12.05 5.59 -2.42
N ASN A 11 -10.90 5.51 -1.73
CA ASN A 11 -10.59 6.37 -0.59
C ASN A 11 -9.13 6.88 -0.65
N CYS A 12 -8.87 8.07 -0.09
CA CYS A 12 -7.51 8.60 0.03
C CYS A 12 -7.33 9.42 1.32
N CYS A 13 -6.12 9.39 1.88
CA CYS A 13 -5.71 10.23 3.01
C CYS A 13 -4.38 10.92 2.69
N LEU A 14 -4.44 12.24 2.49
CA LEU A 14 -3.25 13.09 2.40
C LEU A 14 -2.63 13.28 3.78
N CYS A 15 -1.33 13.03 3.87
CA CYS A 15 -0.49 13.22 5.04
C CYS A 15 0.58 14.29 4.70
N ALA A 16 0.93 15.12 5.69
CA ALA A 16 1.90 16.21 5.53
C ALA A 16 2.85 16.20 6.73
N SER A 17 4.17 16.14 6.49
CA SER A 17 5.17 16.40 7.51
C SER A 17 5.59 17.86 7.50
N ALA A 18 5.73 18.47 8.68
CA ALA A 18 6.29 19.82 8.83
C ALA A 18 7.79 19.90 8.48
N SER A 19 8.46 18.76 8.27
CA SER A 19 9.86 18.67 7.84
C SER A 19 10.06 18.65 6.33
N THR A 20 9.00 18.81 5.53
CA THR A 20 9.02 18.62 4.07
C THR A 20 8.07 19.55 3.35
N GLU A 21 8.49 20.10 2.21
CA GLU A 21 7.70 21.02 1.38
C GLU A 21 6.62 20.32 0.53
N TYR A 22 6.38 19.01 0.76
CA TYR A 22 5.49 18.18 -0.04
C TYR A 22 4.63 17.21 0.78
N THR A 23 3.49 16.83 0.21
CA THR A 23 2.54 15.87 0.80
C THR A 23 2.70 14.46 0.22
N VAL A 24 2.28 13.46 1.00
CA VAL A 24 2.17 12.06 0.55
C VAL A 24 0.73 11.58 0.68
N ALA A 25 0.31 10.64 -0.18
CA ALA A 25 -1.05 10.09 -0.14
C ALA A 25 -1.07 8.59 0.14
N LEU A 26 -1.86 8.18 1.12
CA LEU A 26 -2.31 6.80 1.27
C LEU A 26 -3.57 6.63 0.44
N ILE A 27 -3.59 5.69 -0.49
CA ILE A 27 -4.67 5.50 -1.47
C ILE A 27 -5.22 4.08 -1.37
N TYR A 28 -6.53 3.97 -1.13
CA TYR A 28 -7.27 2.73 -1.30
C TYR A 28 -7.91 2.73 -2.71
N PRO A 29 -7.49 1.83 -3.62
CA PRO A 29 -7.97 1.79 -4.99
C PRO A 29 -9.38 1.20 -5.06
N ASN A 30 -10.11 1.50 -6.13
CA ASN A 30 -11.40 0.89 -6.39
C ASN A 30 -11.25 -0.64 -6.56
N THR A 31 -12.13 -1.42 -5.92
CA THR A 31 -12.15 -2.90 -5.93
C THR A 31 -12.02 -3.55 -7.32
N LYS A 32 -12.39 -2.87 -8.41
CA LYS A 32 -12.17 -3.36 -9.79
C LYS A 32 -10.70 -3.55 -10.17
N ASN A 33 -9.79 -2.84 -9.52
CA ASN A 33 -8.35 -2.82 -9.83
C ASN A 33 -7.51 -3.62 -8.83
N MET A 34 -8.16 -4.42 -7.96
CA MET A 34 -7.49 -5.08 -6.83
C MET A 34 -6.36 -6.04 -7.22
N SER A 35 -6.40 -6.57 -8.45
CA SER A 35 -5.43 -7.53 -8.98
C SER A 35 -4.05 -6.94 -9.34
N VAL A 36 -3.93 -5.61 -9.41
CA VAL A 36 -2.77 -4.89 -10.00
C VAL A 36 -2.07 -4.00 -8.96
N ILE A 37 -2.37 -4.20 -7.66
CA ILE A 37 -1.99 -3.25 -6.59
C ILE A 37 -0.48 -3.16 -6.32
N ASN A 38 0.28 -4.21 -6.64
CA ASN A 38 1.70 -4.33 -6.31
C ASN A 38 2.63 -4.01 -7.49
N ASP A 39 2.11 -3.61 -8.65
CA ASP A 39 2.91 -3.30 -9.82
C ASP A 39 3.31 -1.81 -9.80
N ASP A 40 4.61 -1.51 -9.91
CA ASP A 40 5.11 -0.13 -9.85
C ASP A 40 4.48 0.77 -10.94
N GLU A 41 4.20 0.21 -12.13
CA GLU A 41 3.46 0.88 -13.21
C GLU A 41 2.06 1.37 -12.77
N PHE A 42 1.38 0.61 -11.90
CA PHE A 42 0.08 0.99 -11.34
C PHE A 42 0.22 2.16 -10.35
N ILE A 43 1.30 2.17 -9.56
CA ILE A 43 1.62 3.25 -8.62
C ILE A 43 1.92 4.54 -9.42
N GLU A 44 2.74 4.49 -10.46
CA GLU A 44 3.01 5.63 -11.34
C GLU A 44 1.73 6.15 -12.04
N LEU A 45 0.89 5.25 -12.55
CA LEU A 45 -0.38 5.59 -13.19
C LEU A 45 -1.33 6.33 -12.22
N VAL A 46 -1.49 5.82 -11.00
CA VAL A 46 -2.33 6.45 -9.98
C VAL A 46 -1.75 7.79 -9.54
N LEU A 47 -0.43 7.89 -9.33
CA LEU A 47 0.25 9.15 -9.00
C LEU A 47 -0.02 10.22 -10.07
N LYS A 48 0.14 9.84 -11.35
CA LYS A 48 -0.09 10.72 -12.49
C LYS A 48 -1.54 11.20 -12.55
N GLU A 49 -2.53 10.32 -12.44
CA GLU A 49 -3.95 10.69 -12.41
C GLU A 49 -4.29 11.63 -11.23
N VAL A 50 -3.71 11.39 -10.05
CA VAL A 50 -3.86 12.27 -8.88
C VAL A 50 -3.29 13.66 -9.14
N GLN A 51 -2.07 13.75 -9.68
CA GLN A 51 -1.42 15.03 -10.00
C GLN A 51 -2.16 15.79 -11.11
N ASP A 52 -2.64 15.09 -12.13
CA ASP A 52 -3.47 15.65 -13.19
C ASP A 52 -4.82 16.16 -12.65
N ALA A 53 -5.45 15.43 -11.73
CA ALA A 53 -6.69 15.85 -11.07
C ALA A 53 -6.47 17.05 -10.14
N CYS A 54 -5.36 17.12 -9.41
CA CYS A 54 -4.96 18.29 -8.62
C CYS A 54 -4.74 19.52 -9.51
N ARG A 55 -3.98 19.39 -10.62
CA ARG A 55 -3.77 20.48 -11.59
C ARG A 55 -5.08 20.95 -12.22
N LYS A 56 -5.95 20.03 -12.65
CA LYS A 56 -7.31 20.32 -13.17
C LYS A 56 -8.23 20.93 -12.10
N GLY A 57 -7.93 20.73 -10.82
CA GLY A 57 -8.68 21.24 -9.69
C GLY A 57 -8.20 22.58 -9.14
N GLY A 58 -7.11 23.17 -9.67
CA GLY A 58 -6.51 24.38 -9.12
C GLY A 58 -5.85 24.18 -7.75
N ILE A 59 -5.43 22.95 -7.43
CA ILE A 59 -4.76 22.60 -6.18
C ILE A 59 -3.29 23.02 -6.25
N GLU A 60 -2.78 23.57 -5.16
CA GLU A 60 -1.41 24.10 -5.09
C GLU A 60 -0.33 23.01 -5.12
N ARG A 61 0.90 23.42 -5.47
CA ARG A 61 2.02 22.47 -5.63
C ARG A 61 2.41 21.74 -4.34
N PHE A 62 2.25 22.39 -3.18
CA PHE A 62 2.53 21.79 -1.87
C PHE A 62 1.40 20.86 -1.38
N GLU A 63 0.14 21.14 -1.75
CA GLU A 63 -1.00 20.26 -1.49
C GLU A 63 -1.08 19.06 -2.45
N THR A 64 -0.33 19.09 -3.55
CA THR A 64 -0.28 18.02 -4.55
C THR A 64 0.72 16.95 -4.13
N PRO A 65 0.30 15.68 -3.94
CA PRO A 65 1.18 14.64 -3.45
C PRO A 65 2.26 14.27 -4.47
N GLN A 66 3.49 14.10 -3.98
CA GLN A 66 4.64 13.71 -4.81
C GLN A 66 4.91 12.21 -4.76
N HIS A 67 4.59 11.55 -3.64
CA HIS A 67 4.73 10.12 -3.45
C HIS A 67 3.44 9.54 -2.86
N ILE A 68 3.12 8.29 -3.21
CA ILE A 68 1.90 7.61 -2.75
C ILE A 68 2.18 6.18 -2.33
N LYS A 69 1.34 5.65 -1.43
CA LYS A 69 1.27 4.23 -1.08
C LYS A 69 -0.12 3.70 -1.42
N ILE A 70 -0.18 2.63 -2.21
CA ILE A 70 -1.43 1.89 -2.42
C ILE A 70 -1.65 0.98 -1.21
N ILE A 71 -2.86 1.01 -0.66
CA ILE A 71 -3.27 0.27 0.54
C ILE A 71 -4.28 -0.82 0.15
N THR A 72 -3.99 -2.07 0.51
CA THR A 72 -4.88 -3.22 0.28
C THR A 72 -5.98 -3.35 1.33
N GLU A 73 -5.80 -2.79 2.54
CA GLU A 73 -6.78 -2.89 3.62
C GLU A 73 -7.86 -1.80 3.52
N LEU A 74 -9.11 -2.22 3.33
CA LEU A 74 -10.27 -1.32 3.36
C LEU A 74 -10.42 -0.66 4.73
N TRP A 75 -10.51 0.67 4.75
CA TRP A 75 -10.72 1.44 5.98
C TRP A 75 -12.17 1.33 6.45
N THR A 76 -12.42 0.47 7.45
CA THR A 76 -13.76 0.18 7.94
C THR A 76 -13.98 0.66 9.37
N ARG A 77 -15.25 0.66 9.79
CA ARG A 77 -15.65 0.95 11.17
C ARG A 77 -15.07 -0.07 12.16
N LYS A 78 -14.96 -1.34 11.73
CA LYS A 78 -14.37 -2.44 12.50
C LYS A 78 -12.86 -2.27 12.72
N THR A 79 -12.11 -1.79 11.72
CA THR A 79 -10.67 -1.50 11.86
C THR A 79 -10.39 -0.17 12.57
N GLY A 80 -11.43 0.55 12.99
CA GLY A 80 -11.31 1.80 13.74
C GLY A 80 -10.85 3.02 12.93
N LEU A 81 -10.53 2.85 11.64
CA LEU A 81 -9.92 3.87 10.77
C LEU A 81 -10.92 4.92 10.24
N VAL A 82 -12.23 4.62 10.29
CA VAL A 82 -13.30 5.58 9.98
C VAL A 82 -14.30 5.70 11.13
N THR A 83 -15.08 6.77 11.13
CA THR A 83 -16.22 7.03 12.03
C THR A 83 -17.48 6.28 11.60
N ASP A 84 -18.54 6.30 12.41
CA ASP A 84 -19.82 5.70 12.04
C ASP A 84 -20.47 6.31 10.78
N ALA A 85 -20.19 7.60 10.53
CA ALA A 85 -20.56 8.30 9.31
C ALA A 85 -19.53 8.14 8.16
N LEU A 86 -18.69 7.09 8.20
CA LEU A 86 -17.61 6.76 7.25
C LEU A 86 -16.54 7.84 7.02
N LYS A 87 -16.55 8.95 7.77
CA LYS A 87 -15.50 9.98 7.71
C LYS A 87 -14.18 9.43 8.26
N LEU A 88 -13.07 9.69 7.56
CA LEU A 88 -11.72 9.23 7.92
C LEU A 88 -11.25 9.77 9.27
N LYS A 89 -10.70 8.90 10.13
CA LYS A 89 -10.02 9.29 11.36
C LYS A 89 -8.52 9.45 11.08
N ARG A 90 -8.15 10.59 10.46
CA ARG A 90 -6.78 10.93 10.06
C ARG A 90 -5.70 10.45 11.03
N LYS A 91 -5.76 10.86 12.31
CA LYS A 91 -4.80 10.44 13.36
C LYS A 91 -4.64 8.93 13.53
N ALA A 92 -5.71 8.14 13.38
CA ALA A 92 -5.65 6.68 13.50
C ALA A 92 -5.05 6.02 12.24
N ILE A 93 -5.26 6.62 11.07
CA ILE A 93 -4.66 6.22 9.79
C ILE A 93 -3.15 6.56 9.82
N GLU A 94 -2.81 7.80 10.20
CA GLU A 94 -1.44 8.29 10.38
C GLU A 94 -0.64 7.44 11.39
N GLN A 95 -1.25 7.02 12.50
CA GLN A 95 -0.63 6.13 13.47
C GLN A 95 -0.46 4.69 12.95
N LYS A 96 -1.42 4.16 12.19
CA LYS A 96 -1.36 2.79 11.66
C LYS A 96 -0.33 2.62 10.55
N TYR A 97 -0.26 3.59 9.64
CA TYR A 97 0.63 3.57 8.47
C TYR A 97 1.86 4.48 8.69
N LYS A 98 2.26 4.71 9.95
CA LYS A 98 3.37 5.61 10.31
C LYS A 98 4.64 5.21 9.57
N ASP A 99 4.99 3.94 9.60
CA ASP A 99 6.23 3.43 9.02
C ASP A 99 6.19 3.51 7.48
N ASP A 100 5.04 3.25 6.85
CA ASP A 100 4.83 3.49 5.40
C ASP A 100 4.99 4.98 5.03
N ILE A 101 4.40 5.88 5.83
CA ILE A 101 4.51 7.34 5.63
C ILE A 101 5.97 7.80 5.77
N GLU A 102 6.70 7.30 6.77
CA GLU A 102 8.10 7.64 6.98
C GLU A 102 8.99 7.13 5.85
N ASN A 103 8.74 5.92 5.32
CA ASN A 103 9.42 5.42 4.11
C ASN A 103 9.21 6.32 2.88
N LEU A 104 7.97 6.75 2.60
CA LEU A 104 7.66 7.72 1.51
C LEU A 104 8.33 9.10 1.71
N TYR A 105 8.79 9.40 2.93
CA TYR A 105 9.56 10.58 3.29
C TYR A 105 11.07 10.31 3.44
N GLU A 106 11.54 9.08 3.23
CA GLU A 106 12.96 8.71 3.14
C GLU A 106 13.41 8.48 1.71
N ASP A 107 12.57 7.90 0.85
CA ASP A 107 12.91 7.67 -0.56
C ASP A 107 13.22 8.96 -1.35
N SER A 108 12.65 10.10 -0.94
CA SER A 108 12.94 11.41 -1.55
C SER A 108 14.24 12.07 -1.06
N LYS A 109 14.87 11.57 0.01
CA LYS A 109 16.06 12.21 0.58
C LYS A 109 17.27 11.84 -0.28
N PRO A 110 18.11 12.81 -0.70
CA PRO A 110 19.34 12.49 -1.43
C PRO A 110 20.23 11.59 -0.55
N LYS A 111 20.45 10.35 -1.00
CA LYS A 111 21.03 9.27 -0.19
C LYS A 111 22.47 9.57 0.23
N GLN A 112 22.65 10.15 1.42
CA GLN A 112 23.94 10.20 2.10
C GLN A 112 24.22 8.86 2.77
N THR A 113 25.04 8.03 2.13
CA THR A 113 25.42 6.70 2.61
C THR A 113 26.13 6.78 3.95
N SER A 114 25.53 6.21 5.01
CA SER A 114 26.20 5.98 6.28
C SER A 114 25.71 4.69 6.94
N GLU A 115 26.63 3.82 7.36
CA GLU A 115 26.30 2.55 7.99
C GLU A 115 26.25 2.65 9.52
N LYS A 116 25.21 2.03 10.09
CA LYS A 116 25.21 1.32 11.40
C LYS A 116 25.75 2.06 12.63
N LYS A 117 24.87 2.19 13.64
CA LYS A 117 25.24 1.75 15.01
C LYS A 117 24.12 1.00 15.71
N LYS A 118 24.49 -0.02 16.49
CA LYS A 118 23.62 -1.00 17.17
C LYS A 118 23.75 -0.86 18.68
N LYS A 119 22.76 -1.39 19.44
CA LYS A 119 22.69 -1.52 20.92
C LYS A 119 22.41 -0.19 21.64
N SER A 120 21.63 -0.15 22.73
CA SER A 120 21.62 -1.08 23.88
C SER A 120 20.25 -1.58 24.37
N LYS A 121 20.32 -2.64 25.19
CA LYS A 121 19.24 -3.29 25.97
C LYS A 121 19.73 -3.35 27.43
N PRO A 122 18.84 -3.43 28.43
CA PRO A 122 18.69 -4.70 29.18
C PRO A 122 17.20 -5.04 29.42
N ASN A 123 16.69 -6.29 29.46
CA ASN A 123 17.04 -7.50 30.24
C ASN A 123 16.85 -7.28 31.77
N THR A 124 16.27 -8.17 32.59
CA THR A 124 15.81 -9.59 32.42
C THR A 124 15.06 -10.06 33.72
N THR A 125 14.33 -11.20 33.79
CA THR A 125 14.09 -12.32 32.82
C THR A 125 12.67 -12.33 32.19
N ASP A 126 11.61 -13.11 32.52
CA ASP A 126 11.29 -14.22 33.47
C ASP A 126 9.99 -14.94 33.01
N GLU A 127 9.66 -16.21 33.31
CA GLU A 127 10.35 -17.29 34.07
C GLU A 127 10.15 -18.70 33.41
N LYS A 128 9.41 -19.65 34.03
CA LYS A 128 9.17 -21.06 33.58
C LYS A 128 8.22 -21.15 32.37
N THR A 129 8.48 -21.89 31.28
CA THR A 129 8.91 -23.31 31.08
C THR A 129 7.81 -24.36 31.24
N SER A 130 7.42 -24.98 30.10
CA SER A 130 7.28 -26.45 29.95
C SER A 130 7.13 -26.84 28.47
N SER A 131 7.50 -28.07 28.13
CA SER A 131 7.61 -28.62 26.77
C SER A 131 6.32 -29.23 26.22
N ASN A 132 6.25 -29.45 24.90
CA ASN A 132 6.31 -30.80 24.32
C ASN A 132 6.53 -30.79 22.80
N ASN A 133 7.14 -31.86 22.28
CA ASN A 133 7.38 -32.09 20.86
C ASN A 133 6.33 -33.02 20.28
N GLU A 134 6.04 -32.90 18.97
CA GLU A 134 5.77 -34.08 18.16
C GLU A 134 6.30 -33.92 16.72
N LYS A 135 6.75 -35.02 16.12
CA LYS A 135 7.22 -35.08 14.73
C LYS A 135 6.10 -35.65 13.85
N ILE A 136 5.85 -35.06 12.69
CA ILE A 136 5.44 -35.82 11.50
C ILE A 136 6.29 -35.34 10.31
N SER A 137 6.68 -36.27 9.44
CA SER A 137 7.61 -36.05 8.33
C SER A 137 7.16 -36.78 7.06
N ASN A 138 6.89 -36.01 6.01
CA ASN A 138 6.71 -36.44 4.62
C ASN A 138 6.75 -35.15 3.76
N GLU A 139 7.71 -34.95 2.87
CA GLU A 139 7.95 -35.71 1.63
C GLU A 139 6.73 -35.76 0.72
N ASN A 140 6.70 -34.86 -0.27
CA ASN A 140 6.58 -35.27 -1.66
C ASN A 140 7.14 -34.19 -2.61
N ARG A 141 7.80 -34.63 -3.68
CA ARG A 141 8.50 -33.77 -4.65
C ARG A 141 8.26 -34.33 -6.05
N THR A 142 7.48 -33.63 -6.87
CA THR A 142 7.33 -33.94 -8.30
C THR A 142 7.28 -32.66 -9.12
N ASP A 143 8.32 -32.46 -9.92
CA ASP A 143 8.31 -31.55 -11.07
C ASP A 143 7.16 -31.89 -12.02
N VAL A 144 6.46 -30.87 -12.51
CA VAL A 144 5.79 -30.91 -13.82
C VAL A 144 5.88 -29.53 -14.47
N SER A 145 6.94 -29.34 -15.24
CA SER A 145 7.12 -28.18 -16.12
C SER A 145 6.72 -28.52 -17.56
N LYS A 146 6.09 -27.55 -18.25
CA LYS A 146 5.79 -27.48 -19.70
C LYS A 146 4.55 -28.24 -20.20
N ALA A 147 4.07 -27.76 -21.36
CA ALA A 147 2.81 -28.05 -22.05
C ALA A 147 1.55 -27.54 -21.29
N ILE A 148 0.49 -27.07 -21.94
CA ILE A 148 0.14 -27.12 -23.38
C ILE A 148 0.07 -25.71 -24.00
N ILE A 149 0.39 -25.62 -25.30
CA ILE A 149 0.34 -24.41 -26.14
C ILE A 149 -0.94 -24.40 -26.97
N SER A 150 -1.54 -23.21 -27.13
CA SER A 150 -2.57 -22.81 -28.11
C SER A 150 -3.86 -23.64 -28.22
N ASN A 151 -5.00 -22.94 -28.27
CA ASN A 151 -6.08 -23.34 -29.17
C ASN A 151 -6.95 -22.13 -29.58
N ASP A 152 -6.50 -21.35 -30.55
CA ASP A 152 -7.43 -20.61 -31.41
C ASP A 152 -8.32 -21.61 -32.13
N ASN A 153 -9.65 -21.43 -32.11
CA ASN A 153 -10.51 -21.95 -33.17
C ASN A 153 -11.85 -21.22 -33.20
N ASN A 154 -12.19 -20.67 -34.37
CA ASN A 154 -13.51 -20.16 -34.66
C ASN A 154 -14.52 -21.31 -34.71
N ASN A 155 -15.75 -21.11 -34.24
CA ASN A 155 -16.88 -21.68 -34.99
C ASN A 155 -18.14 -20.80 -34.94
N LYS A 156 -18.84 -20.86 -36.08
CA LYS A 156 -20.00 -20.09 -36.49
C LYS A 156 -21.30 -20.85 -36.19
N LYS A 157 -22.37 -20.11 -35.90
CA LYS A 157 -23.80 -20.44 -36.13
C LYS A 157 -24.56 -19.12 -35.93
N ASP A 158 -25.25 -18.53 -36.91
CA ASP A 158 -26.28 -19.08 -37.80
C ASP A 158 -27.54 -19.53 -37.03
N LEU A 159 -28.39 -18.55 -36.68
CA LEU A 159 -29.76 -18.47 -37.21
C LEU A 159 -30.26 -17.01 -37.21
#